data_AF-A0A4R3ZLQ9-F1
#
_entry.id   AF-A0A4R3ZLQ9-F1
#
_cell.length_a   1.000
_cell.length_b   1.000
_cell.length_c   1.000
_cell.angle_alpha   90.00
_cell.angle_beta   90.00
_cell.angle_gamma   90.00
#
_symmetry.space_group_name_H-M   'P 1'
#
loop_
_entity.id
_entity.type
_entity.pdbx_description
1 polymer ?
#
loop_
_entity_poly.entity_id
_entity_poly.type
_entity_poly.pdbx_seq_one_letter_code
_entity_poly.pdbx_strand_id
1 'polypeptide(L)'
;MLANTLIFIVAAIHIYILILEMFLWQRKAGRKAFNLSADFARDTRVLAANQGLYNGFLAAGLLWGLWGAENGFEFKLFFLSCVLVAGVYGAATASRKILYVQALPALAALIAMGVS
;
A
#
# COMPACT_ATOMS: atom_id res chain seq x y z
N MET A 1 -3.22 -10.79 -18.23
CA MET A 1 -4.39 -10.68 -17.32
C MET A 1 -4.00 -10.83 -15.85
N LEU A 2 -3.23 -11.86 -15.47
CA LEU A 2 -2.78 -12.08 -14.10
C LEU A 2 -2.06 -10.87 -13.47
N ALA A 3 -1.10 -10.26 -14.18
CA ALA A 3 -0.37 -9.08 -13.70
C ALA A 3 -1.32 -7.93 -13.33
N ASN A 4 -2.26 -7.57 -14.21
CA ASN A 4 -3.23 -6.50 -13.95
C ASN A 4 -4.12 -6.81 -12.74
N THR A 5 -4.54 -8.06 -12.56
CA THR A 5 -5.31 -8.47 -11.37
C THR A 5 -4.50 -8.30 -10.09
N LEU A 6 -3.24 -8.73 -10.08
CA LEU A 6 -2.36 -8.58 -8.92
C LEU A 6 -2.08 -7.10 -8.61
N ILE A 7 -1.88 -6.27 -9.63
CA ILE A 7 -1.70 -4.83 -9.48
C ILE A 7 -2.95 -4.17 -8.88
N PHE A 8 -4.13 -4.56 -9.34
CA PHE A 8 -5.38 -4.08 -8.77
C PHE A 8 -5.52 -4.47 -7.29
N ILE A 9 -5.14 -5.70 -6.93
CA ILE A 9 -5.11 -6.15 -5.53
C ILE A 9 -4.15 -5.28 -4.70
N VAL A 10 -2.95 -5.00 -5.20
CA VAL A 10 -1.99 -4.12 -4.51
C VAL A 10 -2.59 -2.73 -4.32
N ALA A 11 -3.20 -2.14 -5.34
CA ALA A 11 -3.86 -0.83 -5.24
C ALA A 11 -4.99 -0.85 -4.19
N ALA A 12 -5.82 -1.89 -4.19
CA ALA A 12 -6.91 -2.07 -3.22
C ALA A 12 -6.39 -2.20 -1.77
N ILE A 13 -5.27 -2.90 -1.56
CA ILE A 13 -4.61 -2.98 -0.25
C ILE A 13 -4.18 -1.59 0.22
N HIS A 14 -3.59 -0.76 -0.65
CA HIS A 14 -3.15 0.58 -0.29
C HIS A 14 -4.31 1.54 -0.04
N ILE A 15 -5.42 1.41 -0.77
CA ILE A 15 -6.67 2.14 -0.48
C ILE A 15 -7.21 1.72 0.89
N TYR A 16 -7.21 0.43 1.20
CA TYR A 16 -7.65 -0.05 2.50
C TYR A 16 -6.78 0.51 3.65
N ILE A 17 -5.46 0.52 3.48
CA ILE A 17 -4.52 1.11 4.43
C ILE A 17 -4.76 2.61 4.58
N LEU A 18 -4.91 3.35 3.47
CA LEU A 18 -5.27 4.77 3.47
C LEU A 18 -6.52 5.01 4.32
N ILE A 19 -7.57 4.21 4.12
CA ILE A 19 -8.83 4.38 4.85
C ILE A 19 -8.60 4.17 6.35
N LEU A 20 -7.83 3.15 6.73
CA LEU A 20 -7.49 2.90 8.11
C LEU A 20 -6.68 4.03 8.74
N GLU A 21 -5.68 4.55 8.04
CA GLU A 21 -4.75 5.57 8.53
C GLU A 21 -5.35 6.98 8.57
N MET A 22 -6.15 7.37 7.57
CA MET A 22 -6.73 8.70 7.48
C MET A 22 -8.05 8.84 8.26
N PHE A 23 -8.92 7.83 8.19
CA PHE A 23 -10.30 7.97 8.69
C PHE A 23 -10.59 7.10 9.91
N LEU A 24 -9.96 5.93 10.03
CA LEU A 24 -10.29 4.96 11.08
C LEU A 24 -9.21 4.77 12.15
N TRP A 25 -8.13 5.58 12.13
CA TRP A 25 -6.93 5.39 12.97
C TRP A 25 -7.25 5.30 14.46
N GLN A 26 -8.08 6.23 14.96
CA GLN A 26 -8.52 6.27 16.36
C GLN A 26 -9.67 5.30 16.66
N ARG A 27 -10.35 4.79 15.63
CA ARG A 27 -11.49 3.86 15.77
C ARG A 27 -10.99 2.46 16.15
N LYS A 28 -11.91 1.62 16.65
CA LYS A 28 -11.59 0.22 17.03
C LYS A 28 -10.94 -0.56 15.87
N ALA A 29 -11.37 -0.31 14.64
CA ALA A 29 -10.80 -0.95 13.45
C ALA A 29 -9.32 -0.61 13.23
N GLY A 30 -8.96 0.68 13.16
CA GLY A 30 -7.57 1.12 12.98
C GLY A 30 -6.68 0.69 14.13
N ARG A 31 -7.11 0.90 15.38
CA ARG A 31 -6.37 0.47 16.57
C ARG A 31 -6.11 -1.04 16.59
N LYS A 32 -7.07 -1.87 16.16
CA LYS A 32 -6.90 -3.33 16.07
C LYS A 32 -5.95 -3.72 14.93
N ALA A 33 -6.06 -3.08 13.77
CA ALA A 33 -5.22 -3.38 12.61
C ALA A 33 -3.74 -3.10 12.89
N PHE A 34 -3.44 -1.98 13.55
CA PHE A 34 -2.08 -1.51 13.84
C PHE A 34 -1.61 -1.78 15.28
N ASN A 35 -2.43 -2.46 16.10
CA ASN A 35 -2.14 -2.78 17.51
C ASN A 35 -1.77 -1.55 18.36
N LEU A 36 -2.64 -0.54 18.37
CA LEU A 36 -2.40 0.76 19.01
C LEU A 36 -3.17 0.91 20.32
N SER A 37 -2.55 1.58 21.31
CA SER A 37 -3.29 2.12 22.46
C SER A 37 -4.17 3.29 22.04
N ALA A 38 -5.15 3.65 22.87
CA ALA A 38 -6.02 4.80 22.59
C ALA A 38 -5.23 6.12 22.56
N ASP A 39 -4.33 6.30 23.54
CA ASP A 39 -3.51 7.52 23.65
C ASP A 39 -2.56 7.67 22.47
N PHE A 40 -1.84 6.60 22.11
CA PHE A 40 -0.93 6.64 20.97
C PHE A 40 -1.67 6.97 19.67
N ALA A 41 -2.83 6.36 19.42
CA ALA A 41 -3.62 6.64 18.22
C ALA A 41 -4.13 8.09 18.17
N ARG A 42 -4.51 8.67 19.33
CA ARG A 42 -4.90 10.08 19.42
C ARG A 42 -3.74 11.00 19.10
N ASP A 43 -2.59 10.76 19.72
CA ASP A 43 -1.43 11.66 19.67
C ASP A 43 -0.73 11.60 18.30
N THR A 44 -0.87 10.49 17.56
CA THR A 44 -0.27 10.29 16.23
C THR A 44 -1.22 10.48 15.05
N ARG A 45 -2.49 10.88 15.27
CA ARG A 45 -3.51 10.88 14.20
C ARG A 45 -3.12 11.67 12.94
N VAL A 46 -2.41 12.78 13.11
CA VAL A 46 -2.02 13.66 11.99
C VAL A 46 -0.87 13.02 11.20
N LEU A 47 0.07 12.39 11.90
CA LEU A 47 1.14 11.62 11.26
C LEU A 47 0.58 10.46 10.45
N ALA A 48 -0.35 9.70 11.05
CA ALA A 48 -1.03 8.60 10.37
C ALA A 48 -1.83 9.08 9.15
N ALA A 49 -2.55 10.19 9.25
CA ALA A 49 -3.27 10.74 8.10
C ALA A 49 -2.33 11.08 6.92
N ASN A 50 -1.13 11.57 7.21
CA ASN A 50 -0.13 11.83 6.16
C ASN A 50 0.44 10.52 5.57
N GLN A 51 0.67 9.51 6.40
CA GLN A 51 1.05 8.16 5.94
C GLN A 51 -0.03 7.56 5.01
N GLY A 52 -1.29 7.71 5.39
CA GLY A 52 -2.43 7.26 4.58
C GLY A 52 -2.52 7.97 3.24
N LEU A 53 -2.22 9.27 3.18
CA LEU A 53 -2.20 10.02 1.92
C LEU A 53 -1.11 9.50 0.96
N TYR A 54 0.09 9.18 1.47
CA TYR A 54 1.12 8.55 0.64
C TYR A 54 0.68 7.19 0.09
N ASN A 55 0.02 6.36 0.91
CA ASN A 55 -0.61 5.12 0.43
C ASN A 55 -1.64 5.38 -0.70
N GLY A 56 -2.38 6.49 -0.60
CA GLY A 56 -3.28 6.96 -1.66
C GLY A 56 -2.57 7.28 -2.97
N PHE A 57 -1.41 7.95 -2.92
CA PHE A 57 -0.63 8.23 -4.13
C PHE A 57 -0.10 6.95 -4.77
N LEU A 58 0.33 5.97 -3.97
CA LEU A 58 0.74 4.66 -4.48
C LEU A 58 -0.42 3.96 -5.22
N ALA A 59 -1.60 3.93 -4.60
CA ALA A 59 -2.79 3.35 -5.22
C ALA A 59 -3.19 4.09 -6.50
N ALA A 60 -3.20 5.43 -6.47
CA ALA A 60 -3.56 6.26 -7.62
C ALA A 60 -2.60 6.02 -8.80
N GLY A 61 -1.30 5.94 -8.56
CA GLY A 61 -0.30 5.63 -9.59
C GLY A 61 -0.47 4.25 -10.23
N LEU A 62 -0.76 3.23 -9.42
CA LEU A 62 -1.05 1.88 -9.92
C LEU A 62 -2.34 1.83 -10.73
N LEU A 63 -3.40 2.48 -10.25
CA LEU A 63 -4.68 2.57 -10.95
C LEU A 63 -4.56 3.37 -12.25
N TRP A 64 -3.75 4.44 -12.27
CA TRP A 64 -3.42 5.18 -13.48
C TRP A 64 -2.75 4.26 -14.52
N GLY A 65 -1.75 3.46 -14.11
CA GLY A 65 -1.10 2.49 -15.00
C GLY A 65 -2.00 1.33 -15.45
N LEU A 66 -3.12 1.07 -14.76
CA LEU A 66 -4.14 0.09 -15.17
C LEU A 66 -5.18 0.66 -16.14
N TRP A 67 -5.62 1.91 -15.93
CA TRP A 67 -6.69 2.54 -16.70
C TRP A 67 -6.21 3.37 -17.89
N GLY A 68 -4.99 3.91 -17.83
CA GLY A 68 -4.52 4.95 -18.74
C GLY A 68 -3.44 4.48 -19.70
N ALA A 69 -3.77 4.57 -21.00
CA ALA A 69 -2.99 5.05 -22.16
C ALA A 69 -1.43 4.86 -22.20
N GLU A 70 -0.78 5.51 -23.18
CA GLU A 70 0.66 5.44 -23.40
C GLU A 70 1.45 5.62 -22.10
N ASN A 71 2.44 4.73 -21.87
CA ASN A 71 3.27 4.62 -20.66
C ASN A 71 2.67 3.96 -19.41
N GLY A 72 1.58 3.17 -19.53
CA GLY A 72 1.04 2.44 -18.39
C GLY A 72 2.03 1.45 -17.74
N PHE A 73 2.98 0.92 -18.51
CA PHE A 73 4.02 -0.01 -18.01
C PHE A 73 4.93 0.65 -16.98
N GLU A 74 5.41 1.86 -17.28
CA GLU A 74 6.36 2.64 -16.49
C GLU A 74 5.75 3.01 -15.14
N PHE A 75 4.47 3.42 -15.13
CA PHE A 75 3.73 3.68 -13.90
C PHE A 75 3.61 2.42 -13.03
N LYS A 76 3.18 1.30 -13.62
CA LYS A 76 3.08 0.02 -12.91
C LYS A 76 4.43 -0.39 -12.31
N LEU A 77 5.49 -0.33 -13.10
CA LEU A 77 6.85 -0.70 -12.67
C LEU A 77 7.35 0.19 -11.54
N PHE A 78 7.24 1.51 -11.70
CA PHE A 78 7.72 2.48 -10.71
C PHE A 78 6.98 2.32 -9.39
N PHE A 79 5.65 2.36 -9.41
CA PHE A 79 4.86 2.30 -8.18
C PHE A 79 4.94 0.94 -7.48
N LEU A 80 4.94 -0.18 -8.22
CA LEU A 80 5.17 -1.50 -7.60
C LEU A 80 6.56 -1.60 -6.95
N SER A 81 7.59 -1.02 -7.58
CA SER A 81 8.94 -0.99 -7.01
C SER A 81 8.98 -0.16 -5.73
N CYS A 82 8.31 0.99 -5.70
CA CYS A 82 8.14 1.78 -4.48
C CYS A 82 7.44 0.99 -3.37
N VAL A 83 6.34 0.29 -3.68
CA VAL A 83 5.62 -0.56 -2.71
C VAL A 83 6.53 -1.66 -2.18
N LEU A 84 7.30 -2.34 -3.05
CA LEU A 84 8.22 -3.39 -2.65
C LEU A 84 9.28 -2.87 -1.69
N VAL A 85 9.96 -1.76 -2.04
CA VAL A 85 11.00 -1.15 -1.21
C VAL A 85 10.45 -0.67 0.13
N ALA A 86 9.33 0.06 0.12
CA ALA A 86 8.67 0.53 1.33
C ALA A 86 8.19 -0.64 2.21
N GLY A 87 7.67 -1.70 1.60
CA GLY A 87 7.21 -2.89 2.29
C GLY A 87 8.37 -3.65 2.96
N VAL A 88 9.52 -3.78 2.30
CA VAL A 88 10.74 -4.37 2.90
C VAL A 88 11.26 -3.52 4.05
N TYR A 89 11.35 -2.20 3.86
CA TYR A 89 11.80 -1.28 4.90
C TYR A 89 10.86 -1.30 6.12
N GLY A 90 9.55 -1.24 5.89
CA GLY A 90 8.54 -1.33 6.95
C GLY A 90 8.53 -2.68 7.66
N ALA A 91 8.80 -3.78 6.94
CA ALA A 91 8.95 -5.09 7.55
C ALA A 91 10.15 -5.17 8.52
N ALA A 92 11.26 -4.52 8.17
CA ALA A 92 12.45 -4.46 8.98
C ALA A 92 12.32 -3.53 10.19
N THR A 93 11.55 -2.44 10.07
CA THR A 93 11.52 -1.35 11.07
C THR A 93 10.27 -1.30 11.94
N ALA A 94 9.11 -1.76 11.45
CA ALA A 94 7.83 -1.60 12.13
C ALA A 94 7.13 -2.94 12.42
N SER A 95 6.91 -3.78 11.41
CA SER A 95 6.21 -5.05 11.62
C SER A 95 6.44 -6.04 10.49
N ARG A 96 6.81 -7.29 10.84
CA ARG A 96 6.93 -8.40 9.87
C ARG A 96 5.67 -8.64 9.04
N LYS A 97 4.48 -8.25 9.53
CA LYS A 97 3.22 -8.36 8.78
C LYS A 97 3.23 -7.55 7.47
N ILE A 98 3.98 -6.46 7.43
CA ILE A 98 4.10 -5.59 6.25
C ILE A 98 4.74 -6.34 5.07
N LEU A 99 5.66 -7.28 5.34
CA LEU A 99 6.26 -8.12 4.31
C LEU A 99 5.19 -8.91 3.54
N TYR A 100 4.24 -9.51 4.27
CA TYR A 100 3.22 -10.37 3.68
C TYR A 100 2.06 -9.57 3.07
N VAL A 101 1.72 -8.41 3.63
CA VAL A 101 0.57 -7.61 3.18
C VAL A 101 0.95 -6.65 2.04
N GLN A 102 2.20 -6.17 1.98
CA GLN A 102 2.62 -5.17 0.99
C GLN A 102 3.71 -5.71 0.05
N ALA A 103 4.86 -6.12 0.60
CA ALA A 103 6.03 -6.46 -0.21
C ALA A 103 5.79 -7.70 -1.10
N LEU A 104 5.23 -8.78 -0.53
CA LEU A 104 5.01 -10.03 -1.25
C LEU A 104 3.98 -9.86 -2.40
N PRO A 105 2.81 -9.22 -2.22
CA PRO A 105 1.91 -8.92 -3.32
C PRO A 105 2.53 -8.05 -4.41
N ALA A 106 3.33 -7.04 -4.04
CA ALA A 106 4.02 -6.20 -5.01
C ALA A 106 5.09 -6.98 -5.81
N LEU A 107 5.86 -7.82 -5.14
CA LEU A 107 6.83 -8.70 -5.79
C LEU A 107 6.13 -9.68 -6.76
N ALA A 108 5.02 -10.29 -6.34
CA ALA A 108 4.23 -11.18 -7.18
C ALA A 108 3.70 -10.45 -8.42
N ALA A 109 3.21 -9.21 -8.26
CA ALA A 109 2.78 -8.38 -9.37
C ALA A 109 3.92 -8.01 -10.33
N LEU A 110 5.11 -7.68 -9.81
CA LEU A 110 6.32 -7.41 -10.61
C LEU A 110 6.76 -8.63 -11.42
N ILE A 111 6.85 -9.79 -10.78
CA ILE A 111 7.20 -11.05 -11.46
C ILE A 111 6.18 -11.35 -12.55
N ALA A 112 4.88 -11.28 -12.24
CA ALA A 112 3.82 -11.52 -13.21
C ALA A 112 3.91 -10.54 -14.39
N MET A 113 4.23 -9.27 -14.14
CA MET A 113 4.40 -8.26 -15.20
C MET A 113 5.63 -8.52 -16.08
N GLY A 114 6.72 -9.03 -15.53
CA GLY A 114 7.94 -9.35 -16.28
C GLY A 114 7.83 -10.60 -17.17
N VAL A 115 6.82 -11.44 -16.96
CA VAL A 115 6.56 -12.66 -17.76
C VAL A 115 5.27 -12.57 -18.60
N SER A 116 4.58 -11.42 -18.58
CA SER A 116 3.31 -11.17 -19.29
C SER A 116 3.50 -10.41 -20.60
#